data_AF-A0A2R9C363-F1
#
_entry.id   AF-A0A2R9C363-F1
#
_cell.length_a   1.000
_cell.length_b   1.000
_cell.length_c   1.000
_cell.angle_alpha   90.00
_cell.angle_beta   90.00
_cell.angle_gamma   90.00
#
_symmetry.space_group_name_H-M   'P 1'
#
loop_
_entity.id
_entity.type
_entity.pdbx_description
1 polymer ?
#
loop_
_entity_poly.entity_id
_entity_poly.type
_entity_poly.pdbx_seq_one_letter_code
_entity_poly.pdbx_strand_id
1 'polypeptide(L)'
;ISGKWFYIASAFRNEEYNKSVQEIQATFFFTPNKTEDTIFLREYQTRQNQCFYNSSYLNVQRENGTVSRYEGGREHVAHLLFLRDTKTLMFGSYLDDEKNWGLSFYADKPETTKEQLGEFYEALDCLCIPRSEVVYTDWKK
;
A
#
# COMPACT_ATOMS: atom_id res chain seq x y z
N ILE A 1 10.50 -5.37 5.83
CA ILE A 1 9.40 -5.72 4.89
C ILE A 1 9.81 -6.69 3.77
N SER A 2 10.96 -7.37 3.84
CA SER A 2 11.36 -8.32 2.79
C SER A 2 10.35 -9.46 2.68
N GLY A 3 9.99 -9.87 1.46
CA GLY A 3 9.09 -10.98 1.22
C GLY A 3 7.86 -10.63 0.38
N LYS A 4 6.87 -11.54 0.42
CA LYS A 4 5.61 -11.45 -0.33
C LYS A 4 4.54 -10.76 0.52
N TRP A 5 3.81 -9.85 -0.11
CA TRP A 5 2.72 -9.08 0.49
C TRP A 5 1.53 -9.03 -0.44
N PHE A 6 0.34 -9.03 0.14
CA PHE A 6 -0.92 -8.90 -0.56
C PHE A 6 -1.51 -7.55 -0.22
N TYR A 7 -1.95 -6.82 -1.24
CA TYR A 7 -2.74 -5.61 -1.03
C TYR A 7 -4.16 -6.00 -0.62
N ILE A 8 -4.57 -5.52 0.55
CA ILE A 8 -5.82 -5.92 1.21
C ILE A 8 -6.90 -4.86 1.04
N ALA A 9 -6.54 -3.62 1.32
CA ALA A 9 -7.48 -2.51 1.29
C ALA A 9 -6.77 -1.17 1.15
N SER A 10 -7.52 -0.14 0.78
CA SER A 10 -7.09 1.24 0.96
C SER A 10 -8.27 2.18 1.09
N ALA A 11 -8.01 3.38 1.59
CA ALA A 11 -8.89 4.52 1.45
C ALA A 11 -8.06 5.79 1.28
N PHE A 12 -8.43 6.59 0.28
CA PHE A 12 -7.79 7.87 0.00
C PHE A 12 -8.84 8.97 -0.04
N ARG A 13 -8.47 10.20 0.32
CA ARG A 13 -9.31 11.37 0.00
C ARG A 13 -9.20 11.77 -1.48
N ASN A 14 -8.08 11.40 -2.10
CA ASN A 14 -7.87 11.63 -3.51
C ASN A 14 -8.73 10.68 -4.37
N GLU A 15 -9.68 11.23 -5.12
CA GLU A 15 -10.61 10.46 -5.94
C GLU A 15 -9.95 9.68 -7.08
N GLU A 16 -8.85 10.19 -7.65
CA GLU A 16 -8.11 9.51 -8.72
C GLU A 16 -7.53 8.19 -8.21
N TYR A 17 -6.95 8.23 -7.01
CA TYR A 17 -6.46 7.04 -6.32
C TYR A 17 -7.60 6.07 -6.03
N ASN A 18 -8.71 6.53 -5.44
CA ASN A 18 -9.87 5.67 -5.16
C ASN A 18 -10.41 4.97 -6.40
N LYS A 19 -10.49 5.65 -7.54
CA LYS A 19 -10.91 5.04 -8.81
C LYS A 19 -9.90 4.01 -9.29
N SER A 20 -8.60 4.31 -9.22
CA SER A 20 -7.57 3.38 -9.65
C SER A 20 -7.55 2.08 -8.83
N VAL A 21 -7.75 2.16 -7.51
CA VAL A 21 -7.64 1.00 -6.61
C VAL A 21 -8.85 0.07 -6.63
N GLN A 22 -10.02 0.54 -7.06
CA GLN A 22 -11.24 -0.28 -7.20
C GLN A 22 -11.06 -1.47 -8.15
N GLU A 23 -10.16 -1.37 -9.11
CA GLU A 23 -9.94 -2.39 -10.13
C GLU A 23 -8.73 -3.28 -9.84
N ILE A 24 -8.03 -3.05 -8.72
CA ILE A 24 -6.72 -3.65 -8.44
C ILE A 24 -6.84 -4.81 -7.45
N GLN A 25 -6.42 -5.99 -7.89
CA GLN A 25 -5.89 -7.01 -7.01
C GLN A 25 -4.38 -7.07 -7.22
N ALA A 26 -3.57 -6.96 -6.17
CA ALA A 26 -2.12 -6.92 -6.35
C ALA A 26 -1.35 -7.70 -5.29
N THR A 27 -0.37 -8.45 -5.76
CA THR A 27 0.65 -9.12 -4.95
C THR A 27 2.00 -8.46 -5.21
N PHE A 28 2.71 -8.15 -4.14
CA PHE A 28 4.02 -7.48 -4.17
C PHE A 28 5.08 -8.39 -3.57
N PHE A 29 6.27 -8.38 -4.18
CA PHE A 29 7.46 -9.00 -3.61
C PHE A 29 8.52 -7.92 -3.43
N PHE A 30 8.91 -7.67 -2.18
CA PHE A 30 9.94 -6.69 -1.83
C PHE A 30 11.27 -7.39 -1.55
N THR A 31 12.31 -6.96 -2.27
CA THR A 31 13.70 -7.39 -2.03
C THR A 31 14.56 -6.15 -1.75
N PRO A 32 14.76 -5.78 -0.47
CA PRO A 32 15.54 -4.60 -0.10
C PRO A 32 17.04 -4.75 -0.40
N ASN A 33 17.65 -3.75 -1.03
CA ASN A 33 19.09 -3.54 -1.07
C ASN A 33 19.47 -2.51 -0.01
N LYS A 34 20.14 -2.96 1.06
CA LYS A 34 20.49 -2.10 2.18
C LYS A 34 21.66 -1.16 1.91
N THR A 35 22.47 -1.44 0.89
CA THR A 35 23.65 -0.64 0.54
C THR A 35 23.26 0.57 -0.30
N GLU A 36 22.27 0.41 -1.17
CA GLU A 36 21.84 1.43 -2.13
C GLU A 36 20.56 2.16 -1.69
N ASP A 37 19.99 1.78 -0.54
CA ASP A 37 18.72 2.30 -0.06
C ASP A 37 17.60 2.18 -1.09
N THR A 38 17.53 1.01 -1.72
CA THR A 38 16.48 0.67 -2.68
C THR A 38 15.74 -0.60 -2.29
N ILE A 39 14.57 -0.80 -2.87
CA ILE A 39 13.82 -2.04 -2.79
C ILE A 39 13.46 -2.46 -4.21
N PHE A 40 13.98 -3.61 -4.64
CA PHE A 40 13.51 -4.20 -5.88
C PHE A 40 12.10 -4.75 -5.65
N LEU A 41 11.13 -4.17 -6.37
CA LEU A 41 9.73 -4.52 -6.33
C LEU A 41 9.38 -5.38 -7.54
N ARG A 42 8.73 -6.52 -7.29
CA ARG A 42 8.01 -7.27 -8.32
C ARG A 42 6.53 -7.25 -7.98
N GLU A 43 5.72 -6.72 -8.89
CA GLU A 43 4.28 -6.56 -8.75
C GLU A 43 3.57 -7.50 -9.72
N TYR A 44 2.60 -8.24 -9.20
CA TYR A 44 1.66 -9.05 -9.97
C TYR A 44 0.28 -8.51 -9.70
N GLN A 45 -0.24 -7.79 -10.67
CA GLN A 45 -1.49 -7.06 -10.55
C GLN A 45 -2.53 -7.64 -11.50
N THR A 46 -3.69 -7.99 -10.97
CA THR A 46 -4.84 -8.39 -11.77
C THR A 46 -5.76 -7.18 -11.92
N ARG A 47 -6.02 -6.78 -13.16
CA ARG A 47 -7.04 -5.80 -13.55
C ARG A 47 -7.85 -6.36 -14.71
N GLN A 48 -9.17 -6.20 -14.70
CA GLN A 48 -10.05 -6.65 -15.78
C GLN A 48 -9.83 -8.14 -16.17
N ASN A 49 -9.64 -9.01 -15.17
CA ASN A 49 -9.34 -10.44 -15.31
C ASN A 49 -8.04 -10.78 -16.07
N GLN A 50 -7.14 -9.82 -16.23
CA GLN A 50 -5.82 -10.02 -16.83
C GLN A 50 -4.73 -9.74 -15.79
N CYS A 51 -3.70 -10.58 -15.78
CA CYS A 51 -2.54 -10.41 -14.90
C CYS A 51 -1.46 -9.61 -15.63
N PHE A 52 -1.05 -8.51 -15.02
CA PHE A 52 0.02 -7.63 -15.43
C PHE A 52 1.19 -7.80 -14.47
N TYR A 53 2.35 -8.17 -15.02
CA TYR A 53 3.59 -8.21 -14.28
C TYR A 53 4.38 -6.93 -14.52
N ASN A 54 4.87 -6.33 -13.44
CA ASN A 54 5.78 -5.21 -13.51
C ASN A 54 6.91 -5.37 -12.48
N SER A 55 8.07 -4.81 -12.77
CA SER A 55 9.17 -4.74 -11.82
C SER A 55 9.85 -3.38 -11.88
N SER A 56 10.13 -2.83 -10.71
CA SER A 56 10.77 -1.52 -10.56
C SER A 56 11.65 -1.48 -9.33
N TYR A 57 12.39 -0.39 -9.17
CA TYR A 57 13.07 -0.08 -7.93
C TYR A 57 12.29 1.00 -7.20
N LEU A 58 12.10 0.80 -5.91
CA LEU A 58 11.65 1.83 -5.00
C LEU A 58 12.87 2.45 -4.32
N ASN A 59 12.88 3.77 -4.13
CA ASN A 59 13.90 4.43 -3.32
C ASN A 59 13.44 4.49 -1.87
N VAL A 60 14.38 4.39 -0.93
CA VAL A 60 14.11 4.44 0.51
C VAL A 60 14.76 5.67 1.10
N GLN A 61 13.98 6.54 1.72
CA GLN A 61 14.50 7.68 2.48
C GLN A 61 14.41 7.32 3.96
N ARG A 62 15.49 6.74 4.49
CA ARG A 62 15.53 6.12 5.83
C ARG A 62 15.17 7.09 6.95
N GLU A 63 15.73 8.30 6.91
CA GLU A 63 15.52 9.33 7.95
C GLU A 63 14.06 9.77 8.02
N ASN A 64 13.38 9.81 6.88
CA ASN A 64 11.98 10.21 6.77
C ASN A 64 11.02 9.03 6.99
N GLY A 65 11.52 7.79 7.00
CA GLY A 65 10.69 6.59 7.05
C GLY A 65 9.82 6.41 5.79
N THR A 66 10.26 6.92 4.64
CA THR A 66 9.48 6.89 3.40
C THR A 66 10.08 5.98 2.34
N VAL A 67 9.22 5.57 1.42
CA VAL A 67 9.56 4.85 0.19
C VAL A 67 8.95 5.62 -0.98
N SER A 68 9.66 5.71 -2.10
CA SER A 68 9.15 6.36 -3.31
C SER A 68 9.20 5.48 -4.55
N ARG A 69 8.24 5.69 -5.45
CA ARG A 69 8.11 5.02 -6.76
C ARG A 69 7.97 6.06 -7.85
N TYR A 70 8.66 5.86 -8.97
CA TYR A 70 8.44 6.68 -10.16
C TYR A 70 7.42 6.01 -11.09
N GLU A 71 6.34 6.70 -11.42
CA GLU A 71 5.27 6.21 -12.29
C GLU A 71 4.73 7.36 -13.14
N GLY A 72 4.53 7.14 -14.44
CA GLY A 72 3.94 8.15 -15.33
C GLY A 72 4.70 9.49 -15.44
N GLY A 73 6.00 9.52 -15.14
CA GLY A 73 6.78 10.77 -15.13
C GLY A 73 6.71 11.55 -13.81
N ARG A 74 6.13 10.96 -12.75
CA ARG A 74 6.01 11.57 -11.42
C ARG A 74 6.58 10.63 -10.36
N GLU A 75 7.24 11.21 -9.36
CA GLU A 75 7.63 10.48 -8.15
C GLU A 75 6.47 10.51 -7.14
N HIS A 76 6.10 9.34 -6.65
CA HIS A 76 5.08 9.13 -5.63
C HIS A 76 5.76 8.67 -4.35
N VAL A 77 5.51 9.37 -3.24
CA VAL A 77 6.13 9.10 -1.94
C VAL A 77 5.07 8.58 -0.98
N ALA A 78 5.42 7.54 -0.21
CA ALA A 78 4.59 7.02 0.86
C ALA A 78 5.41 6.75 2.12
N HIS A 79 4.82 7.07 3.27
CA HIS A 79 5.37 6.72 4.58
C HIS A 79 5.14 5.24 4.86
N LEU A 80 6.21 4.53 5.22
CA LEU A 80 6.13 3.13 5.63
C LEU A 80 5.75 3.06 7.10
N LEU A 81 4.55 2.58 7.39
CA LEU A 81 4.00 2.50 8.73
C LEU A 81 4.00 1.04 9.20
N PHE A 82 4.79 0.76 10.23
CA PHE A 82 4.81 -0.55 10.88
C PHE A 82 3.68 -0.65 11.90
N LEU A 83 2.95 -1.76 11.82
CA LEU A 83 1.89 -2.12 12.75
C LEU A 83 2.41 -3.01 13.87
N ARG A 84 1.61 -3.24 14.91
CA ARG A 84 2.02 -4.12 16.02
C ARG A 84 2.18 -5.55 15.55
N ASP A 85 1.28 -6.00 14.68
CA ASP A 85 1.46 -7.26 13.97
C ASP A 85 2.44 -7.10 12.80
N THR A 86 3.62 -7.71 12.94
CA THR A 86 4.68 -7.74 11.90
C THR A 86 4.26 -8.39 10.58
N LYS A 87 3.11 -9.06 10.54
CA LYS A 87 2.51 -9.64 9.33
C LYS A 87 1.66 -8.66 8.55
N THR A 88 1.57 -7.42 9.02
CA THR A 88 0.82 -6.34 8.39
C THR A 88 1.67 -5.08 8.29
N LEU A 89 1.39 -4.26 7.29
CA LEU A 89 2.00 -2.94 7.13
C LEU A 89 1.03 -1.99 6.45
N MET A 90 1.27 -0.69 6.61
CA MET A 90 0.56 0.33 5.86
C MET A 90 1.53 1.24 5.10
N PHE A 91 1.03 1.77 3.99
CA PHE A 91 1.62 2.91 3.32
C PHE A 91 0.71 4.12 3.49
N GLY A 92 1.24 5.20 4.08
CA GLY A 92 0.56 6.49 4.15
C GLY A 92 1.01 7.40 3.03
N SER A 93 0.10 7.73 2.11
CA SER A 93 0.38 8.60 0.97
C SER A 93 -0.07 10.02 1.28
N TYR A 94 0.71 11.02 0.84
CA TYR A 94 0.38 12.44 0.97
C TYR A 94 0.01 12.88 2.40
N LEU A 95 0.66 12.33 3.44
CA LEU A 95 0.31 12.63 4.83
C LEU A 95 0.52 14.11 5.23
N ASP A 96 1.32 14.85 4.46
CA ASP A 96 1.51 16.30 4.61
C ASP A 96 0.46 17.15 3.89
N ASP A 97 -0.45 16.54 3.11
CA ASP A 97 -1.54 17.19 2.40
C ASP A 97 -2.88 16.57 2.80
N GLU A 98 -3.52 17.17 3.79
CA GLU A 98 -4.79 16.71 4.37
C GLU A 98 -5.90 16.52 3.32
N LYS A 99 -5.85 17.19 2.18
CA LYS A 99 -6.87 17.03 1.12
C LYS A 99 -6.66 15.76 0.30
N ASN A 100 -5.45 15.22 0.28
CA ASN A 100 -5.07 14.11 -0.59
C ASN A 100 -4.57 12.87 0.17
N TRP A 101 -4.45 12.95 1.50
CA TRP A 101 -3.91 11.85 2.28
C TRP A 101 -4.71 10.55 2.11
N GLY A 102 -4.06 9.43 2.40
CA GLY A 102 -4.73 8.14 2.40
C GLY A 102 -3.82 7.02 2.86
N LEU A 103 -4.43 5.88 3.13
CA LEU A 103 -3.77 4.69 3.63
C LEU A 103 -4.02 3.51 2.71
N SER A 104 -2.96 2.76 2.44
CA SER A 104 -3.02 1.42 1.85
C SER A 104 -2.56 0.39 2.87
N PHE A 105 -3.25 -0.75 2.92
CA PHE A 105 -3.04 -1.80 3.89
C PHE A 105 -2.65 -3.11 3.22
N TYR A 106 -1.64 -3.76 3.78
CA TYR A 106 -1.05 -4.97 3.23
C TYR A 106 -0.84 -6.01 4.31
N ALA A 107 -0.91 -7.28 3.92
CA ALA A 107 -0.66 -8.42 4.80
C ALA A 107 0.20 -9.49 4.12
N ASP A 108 0.80 -10.37 4.90
CA ASP A 108 1.58 -11.53 4.42
C ASP A 108 0.70 -12.64 3.80
N LYS A 109 -0.62 -12.54 3.98
CA LYS A 109 -1.66 -13.41 3.44
C LYS A 109 -2.77 -12.60 2.77
N PRO A 110 -3.50 -13.17 1.80
CA PRO A 110 -4.61 -12.48 1.13
C PRO A 110 -5.84 -12.28 2.02
N GLU A 111 -5.94 -13.00 3.14
CA GLU A 111 -7.02 -12.86 4.12
C GLU A 111 -6.45 -12.33 5.44
N THR A 112 -7.19 -11.42 6.08
CA THR A 112 -6.80 -10.77 7.34
C THR A 112 -7.78 -11.09 8.45
N THR A 113 -7.31 -11.05 9.70
CA THR A 113 -8.17 -11.19 10.88
C THR A 113 -8.83 -9.87 11.25
N LYS A 114 -9.82 -9.91 12.16
CA LYS A 114 -10.48 -8.70 12.65
C LYS A 114 -9.53 -7.78 13.42
N GLU A 115 -8.58 -8.37 14.14
CA GLU A 115 -7.58 -7.65 14.92
C GLU A 115 -6.63 -6.88 14.00
N GLN A 116 -6.16 -7.54 12.94
CA GLN A 116 -5.31 -6.92 11.92
C GLN A 116 -6.01 -5.75 11.21
N LEU A 117 -7.29 -5.91 10.87
CA LEU A 117 -8.11 -4.83 10.31
C LEU A 117 -8.41 -3.72 11.33
N GLY A 118 -8.46 -4.04 12.61
CA GLY A 118 -8.66 -3.08 13.70
C GLY A 118 -7.63 -1.97 13.70
N GLU A 119 -6.34 -2.31 13.60
CA GLU A 119 -5.25 -1.33 13.55
C GLU A 119 -5.34 -0.43 12.30
N PHE A 120 -5.76 -0.98 11.16
CA PHE A 120 -6.01 -0.20 9.95
C PHE A 120 -7.16 0.79 10.13
N TYR A 121 -8.27 0.37 10.75
CA TYR A 121 -9.39 1.26 11.02
C TYR A 121 -9.07 2.36 12.02
N GLU A 122 -8.29 2.06 13.07
CA GLU A 122 -7.81 3.07 14.01
C GLU A 122 -6.96 4.13 13.30
N ALA A 123 -6.11 3.71 12.35
CA ALA A 123 -5.32 4.63 11.54
C ALA A 123 -6.20 5.49 10.61
N LEU A 124 -7.25 4.93 10.02
CA LEU A 124 -8.22 5.70 9.22
C LEU A 124 -9.00 6.71 10.06
N ASP A 125 -9.42 6.32 11.26
CA ASP A 125 -10.14 7.21 12.18
C ASP A 125 -9.25 8.39 12.58
N CYS A 126 -7.94 8.18 12.78
CA CYS A 126 -6.95 9.24 13.02
C CYS A 126 -6.88 10.26 11.86
N LEU A 127 -7.04 9.78 10.62
CA LEU A 127 -7.07 10.62 9.41
C LEU A 127 -8.49 11.13 9.08
N CYS A 128 -9.47 10.91 9.95
CA CYS A 128 -10.87 11.26 9.69
C CYS A 128 -11.34 10.79 8.30
N ILE A 129 -10.98 9.56 7.92
CA ILE A 129 -11.45 8.90 6.69
C ILE A 129 -12.54 7.90 7.08
N PRO A 130 -13.78 8.05 6.58
CA PRO A 130 -14.86 7.13 6.90
C PRO A 130 -14.53 5.70 6.47
N ARG A 131 -14.78 4.73 7.35
CA ARG A 131 -14.58 3.30 7.05
C ARG A 131 -15.42 2.80 5.87
N SER A 132 -16.52 3.49 5.55
CA SER A 132 -17.35 3.23 4.37
C SER A 132 -16.66 3.55 3.04
N GLU A 133 -15.60 4.35 3.06
CA GLU A 133 -14.80 4.68 1.87
C GLU A 133 -13.69 3.66 1.61
N VAL A 134 -13.53 2.65 2.48
CA VAL A 134 -12.52 1.62 2.29
C VAL A 134 -12.88 0.73 1.10
N VAL A 135 -11.95 0.66 0.16
CA VAL A 135 -11.98 -0.26 -0.96
C VAL A 135 -11.17 -1.51 -0.58
N TYR A 136 -11.80 -2.68 -0.69
CA TYR A 136 -11.18 -3.97 -0.39
C TYR A 136 -10.83 -4.73 -1.67
N THR A 137 -9.69 -5.41 -1.63
CA THR A 137 -9.34 -6.41 -2.64
C THR A 137 -10.18 -7.66 -2.44
N ASP A 138 -10.89 -8.09 -3.48
CA ASP A 138 -11.63 -9.34 -3.47
C ASP A 138 -10.74 -10.51 -3.93
N TRP A 139 -10.03 -11.16 -3.00
CA TRP A 139 -9.16 -12.29 -3.30
C TRP A 139 -9.90 -13.62 -3.60
N LYS A 140 -11.24 -13.63 -3.58
CA LYS A 140 -12.06 -14.84 -3.78
C LYS A 140 -12.68 -14.94 -5.18
N LYS A 141 -12.48 -13.94 -6.03
CA LYS A 141 -12.88 -13.96 -7.45
C LYS A 141 -12.01 -14.88 -8.30
#